data_AF-A0A378KSB1-F1
#
_entry.id   AF-A0A378KSB1-F1
#
_cell.length_a   1.000
_cell.length_b   1.000
_cell.length_c   1.000
_cell.angle_alpha   90.00
_cell.angle_beta   90.00
_cell.angle_gamma   90.00
#
_symmetry.space_group_name_H-M   'P 1'
#
loop_
_entity.id
_entity.type
_entity.pdbx_description
1 polymer ?
#
loop_
_entity_poly.entity_id
_entity_poly.type
_entity_poly.pdbx_seq_one_letter_code
_entity_poly.pdbx_strand_id
1 'polypeptide(L)'
;MTKIVFCFAGTGDPGDGYADSLESANNFKPDVIRVYMRGCQHDKVGGGLLFPDLDIVSNSIRKAFNGKDKTIDLDTLKELMGDGICRIEGPTYLSKHQITDIGLQGFSRGAVTTFAVAKKLDDLNISMDIIANQPVPGQIAENTPGSLFSKYHDLTKCKNIRAATTFLASHNLENGVIQNSFFQQMVAKFPSTTRSNTYIMPHQAHLEWFRHWIVPIHIIRQFAQAGYSTDRWTNSAGVLKTQYRENDVYFTPKEFSQKVFGIDLATVSKDPVYLEMIQEKAKEILQNTDVQITDEQASAVVAISKVNDLSEEQKTQQLDLVLQDNEAGKSFTQIVNKTHDVVEYLSHVTRGEPGNQSEKSRLIEEHSNAYKKEIFSKSCEYLSKPAPTAEDKKSFLVGINQADKEFEGKALNVDRGIMRKAMKIIANTILHVTGLFLIANTINMAVTGDWFFFNKTRSAQVVNAASSEIKTLASSTQDTIAKNQDIKTKYQDTIHDEVRPDDLQEQQGKSNKL
;
A
#
# COMPACT_ATOMS: atom_id res chain seq x y z
N MET A 1 9.70 -34.57 12.97
CA MET A 1 9.32 -34.63 11.54
C MET A 1 9.92 -33.39 10.88
N THR A 2 10.50 -33.51 9.69
CA THR A 2 11.30 -32.43 9.11
C THR A 2 10.43 -31.51 8.26
N LYS A 3 10.66 -30.19 8.37
CA LYS A 3 10.09 -29.17 7.48
C LYS A 3 11.20 -28.59 6.62
N ILE A 4 10.81 -27.97 5.51
CA ILE A 4 11.76 -27.25 4.65
C ILE A 4 11.22 -25.87 4.28
N VAL A 5 12.10 -24.89 4.20
CA VAL A 5 11.81 -23.54 3.72
C VAL A 5 12.74 -23.21 2.56
N PHE A 6 12.17 -22.79 1.44
CA PHE A 6 12.92 -22.23 0.31
C PHE A 6 12.79 -20.71 0.31
N CYS A 7 13.93 -20.02 0.35
CA CYS A 7 14.04 -18.57 0.39
C CYS A 7 14.66 -18.07 -0.92
N PHE A 8 13.92 -17.27 -1.70
CA PHE A 8 14.36 -16.79 -3.01
C PHE A 8 14.70 -15.30 -3.00
N ALA A 9 15.97 -14.98 -3.28
CA ALA A 9 16.45 -13.61 -3.32
C ALA A 9 15.90 -12.82 -4.54
N GLY A 10 16.03 -11.49 -4.47
CA GLY A 10 15.60 -10.58 -5.52
C GLY A 10 16.47 -10.64 -6.78
N THR A 11 16.09 -9.91 -7.83
CA THR A 11 16.85 -9.85 -9.08
C THR A 11 18.28 -9.36 -8.85
N GLY A 12 19.29 -10.15 -9.25
CA GLY A 12 20.70 -9.80 -9.14
C GLY A 12 21.31 -9.91 -7.75
N ASP A 13 20.53 -10.35 -6.75
CA ASP A 13 21.00 -10.54 -5.38
C ASP A 13 21.83 -11.84 -5.28
N PRO A 14 23.07 -11.79 -4.75
CA PRO A 14 23.88 -13.00 -4.53
C PRO A 14 23.32 -13.92 -3.45
N GLY A 15 22.32 -13.49 -2.66
CA GLY A 15 21.59 -14.30 -1.70
C GLY A 15 22.23 -14.39 -0.31
N ASP A 16 23.54 -14.19 -0.17
CA ASP A 16 24.25 -14.35 1.11
C ASP A 16 23.77 -13.35 2.18
N GLY A 17 23.76 -12.05 1.87
CA GLY A 17 23.29 -11.02 2.81
C GLY A 17 21.79 -11.14 3.13
N TYR A 18 21.00 -11.62 2.16
CA TYR A 18 19.60 -11.96 2.38
C TYR A 18 19.44 -13.12 3.37
N ALA A 19 20.21 -14.19 3.16
CA ALA A 19 20.22 -15.34 4.04
C ALA A 19 20.65 -14.94 5.45
N ASP A 20 21.74 -14.18 5.60
CA ASP A 20 22.24 -13.66 6.88
C ASP A 20 21.17 -12.86 7.61
N SER A 21 20.44 -12.01 6.90
CA SER A 21 19.37 -11.20 7.48
C SER A 21 18.22 -12.08 7.99
N LEU A 22 17.81 -13.09 7.23
CA LEU A 22 16.74 -14.00 7.65
C LEU A 22 17.15 -14.89 8.82
N GLU A 23 18.36 -15.46 8.80
CA GLU A 23 18.88 -16.28 9.91
C GLU A 23 19.10 -15.44 11.18
N SER A 24 19.65 -14.23 11.03
CA SER A 24 19.89 -13.35 12.16
C SER A 24 18.60 -12.85 12.77
N ALA A 25 17.51 -12.73 11.99
CA ALA A 25 16.25 -12.18 12.47
C ALA A 25 15.29 -13.24 13.01
N ASN A 26 15.33 -14.48 12.50
CA ASN A 26 14.47 -15.59 12.91
C ASN A 26 15.13 -16.54 13.90
N ASN A 27 14.34 -17.13 14.80
CA ASN A 27 14.76 -18.28 15.59
C ASN A 27 14.14 -19.56 15.02
N PHE A 28 14.68 -20.04 13.88
CA PHE A 28 14.18 -21.24 13.21
C PHE A 28 14.28 -22.47 14.12
N LYS A 29 13.29 -23.37 14.02
CA LYS A 29 13.30 -24.58 14.84
C LYS A 29 14.37 -25.58 14.35
N PRO A 30 14.94 -26.42 15.24
CA PRO A 30 15.99 -27.36 14.86
C PRO A 30 15.60 -28.39 13.80
N ASP A 31 14.30 -28.64 13.59
CA ASP A 31 13.75 -29.58 12.63
C ASP A 31 13.45 -28.97 11.25
N VAL A 32 13.89 -27.73 11.00
CA VAL A 32 13.63 -26.99 9.75
C VAL A 32 14.89 -26.86 8.91
N ILE A 33 14.85 -27.41 7.71
CA ILE A 33 15.85 -27.17 6.66
C ILE A 33 15.54 -25.85 5.98
N ARG A 34 16.54 -25.00 5.78
CA ARG A 34 16.41 -23.70 5.12
C ARG A 34 17.34 -23.68 3.92
N VAL A 35 16.76 -23.50 2.73
CA VAL A 35 17.50 -23.46 1.47
C VAL A 35 17.41 -22.05 0.90
N TYR A 36 18.55 -21.37 0.82
CA TYR A 36 18.65 -20.00 0.32
C TYR A 36 19.14 -20.02 -1.12
N MET A 37 18.37 -19.36 -1.98
CA MET A 37 18.59 -19.31 -3.42
C MET A 37 19.01 -17.92 -3.86
N ARG A 38 19.93 -17.86 -4.82
CA ARG A 38 20.34 -16.63 -5.50
C ARG A 38 19.18 -16.02 -6.30
N GLY A 39 19.36 -14.77 -6.72
CA GLY A 39 18.42 -14.07 -7.58
C GLY A 39 18.22 -14.73 -8.95
N CYS A 40 17.08 -14.46 -9.57
CA CYS A 40 16.67 -15.03 -10.87
C CYS A 40 17.61 -14.75 -12.06
N GLN A 41 18.59 -13.86 -11.93
CA GLN A 41 19.62 -13.64 -12.95
C GLN A 41 20.57 -14.83 -13.08
N HIS A 42 20.74 -15.61 -12.00
CA HIS A 42 21.59 -16.78 -11.99
C HIS A 42 21.06 -17.85 -12.95
N ASP A 43 21.92 -18.45 -13.76
CA ASP A 43 21.57 -19.43 -14.81
C ASP A 43 20.83 -20.66 -14.28
N LYS A 44 21.21 -21.16 -13.10
CA LYS A 44 20.53 -22.24 -12.37
C LYS A 44 19.24 -21.85 -11.66
N VAL A 45 18.89 -20.57 -11.62
CA VAL A 45 17.65 -20.09 -11.00
C VAL A 45 16.63 -19.66 -12.06
N GLY A 46 17.01 -18.69 -12.89
CA GLY A 46 16.17 -18.19 -13.98
C GLY A 46 16.91 -17.74 -15.23
N GLY A 47 18.24 -17.58 -15.16
CA GLY A 47 19.09 -17.29 -16.32
C GLY A 47 18.77 -16.00 -17.07
N GLY A 48 18.15 -15.01 -16.43
CA GLY A 48 17.77 -13.78 -17.12
C GLY A 48 17.50 -12.60 -16.19
N LEU A 49 17.99 -11.42 -16.60
CA LEU A 49 17.67 -10.15 -15.93
C LEU A 49 16.30 -9.61 -16.31
N LEU A 50 15.90 -9.67 -17.58
CA LEU A 50 14.62 -9.10 -18.02
C LEU A 50 13.52 -10.17 -18.13
N PHE A 51 13.88 -11.34 -18.64
CA PHE A 51 12.97 -12.45 -18.92
C PHE A 51 13.51 -13.75 -18.32
N PRO A 52 13.57 -13.88 -16.98
CA PRO A 52 14.02 -15.12 -16.37
C PRO A 52 13.02 -16.26 -16.63
N ASP A 53 13.54 -17.47 -16.76
CA ASP A 53 12.76 -18.69 -16.83
C ASP A 53 12.69 -19.38 -15.46
N LEU A 54 11.63 -19.08 -14.70
CA LEU A 54 11.41 -19.65 -13.38
C LEU A 54 11.06 -21.15 -13.40
N ASP A 55 10.87 -21.74 -14.58
CA ASP A 55 10.75 -23.20 -14.71
C ASP A 55 12.09 -23.90 -14.41
N ILE A 56 13.24 -23.23 -14.54
CA ILE A 56 14.56 -23.80 -14.23
C ILE A 56 14.63 -24.20 -12.75
N VAL A 57 14.47 -23.23 -11.84
CA VAL A 57 14.50 -23.47 -10.39
C VAL A 57 13.36 -24.38 -9.93
N SER A 58 12.13 -24.14 -10.41
CA SER A 58 10.96 -24.87 -9.91
C SER A 58 10.96 -26.34 -10.35
N ASN A 59 11.42 -26.66 -11.56
CA ASN A 59 11.60 -28.05 -11.99
C ASN A 59 12.77 -28.72 -11.25
N SER A 60 13.85 -27.99 -10.96
CA SER A 60 15.01 -28.54 -10.25
C SER A 60 14.65 -28.91 -8.81
N ILE A 61 13.92 -28.03 -8.11
CA ILE A 61 13.38 -28.35 -6.78
C ILE A 61 12.46 -29.56 -6.87
N ARG A 62 11.50 -29.59 -7.80
CA ARG A 62 10.55 -30.72 -7.92
C ARG A 62 11.26 -32.04 -8.20
N LYS A 63 12.32 -32.06 -9.03
CA LYS A 63 13.11 -33.26 -9.34
C LYS A 63 13.86 -33.82 -8.13
N ALA A 64 14.23 -32.98 -7.17
CA ALA A 64 14.85 -33.42 -5.92
C ALA A 64 13.85 -34.10 -4.96
N PHE A 65 12.53 -34.01 -5.22
CA PHE A 65 11.51 -34.69 -4.43
C PHE A 65 11.07 -36.02 -5.05
N ASN A 66 10.95 -37.04 -4.20
CA ASN A 66 10.17 -38.23 -4.49
C ASN A 66 8.71 -38.03 -4.04
N GLY A 67 7.79 -38.02 -5.01
CA GLY A 67 6.37 -37.78 -4.75
C GLY A 67 5.65 -38.90 -4.00
N LYS A 68 6.21 -40.13 -3.97
CA LYS A 68 5.55 -41.27 -3.32
C LYS A 68 5.71 -41.25 -1.80
N ASP A 69 6.90 -40.95 -1.32
CA ASP A 69 7.27 -40.98 0.11
C ASP A 69 7.42 -39.58 0.71
N LYS A 70 7.24 -38.53 -0.09
CA LYS A 70 7.38 -37.12 0.29
C LYS A 70 8.79 -36.80 0.80
N THR A 71 9.80 -37.49 0.26
CA THR A 71 11.20 -37.25 0.62
C THR A 71 11.87 -36.28 -0.34
N ILE A 72 12.74 -35.42 0.18
CA ILE A 72 13.67 -34.61 -0.61
C ILE A 72 15.09 -35.16 -0.47
N ASP A 73 15.81 -35.21 -1.58
CA ASP A 73 17.24 -35.53 -1.63
C ASP A 73 18.06 -34.23 -1.81
N LEU A 74 18.76 -33.82 -0.77
CA LEU A 74 19.55 -32.59 -0.72
C LEU A 74 20.80 -32.66 -1.62
N ASP A 75 21.34 -33.85 -1.88
CA ASP A 75 22.50 -34.00 -2.76
C ASP A 75 22.06 -33.85 -4.23
N THR A 76 20.93 -34.46 -4.59
CA THR A 76 20.29 -34.25 -5.90
C THR A 76 19.94 -32.77 -6.09
N LEU A 77 19.41 -32.11 -5.05
CA LEU A 77 19.09 -30.69 -5.12
C LEU A 77 20.35 -29.84 -5.38
N LYS A 78 21.45 -30.10 -4.67
CA LYS A 78 22.74 -29.42 -4.86
C LYS A 78 23.33 -29.69 -6.24
N GLU A 79 23.24 -30.91 -6.76
CA GLU A 79 23.71 -31.26 -8.10
C GLU A 79 22.95 -30.48 -9.18
N LEU A 80 21.61 -30.43 -9.07
CA LEU A 80 20.77 -29.74 -10.05
C LEU A 80 20.94 -28.21 -10.01
N MET A 81 21.06 -27.65 -8.81
CA MET A 81 21.08 -26.20 -8.60
C MET A 81 22.49 -25.60 -8.58
N GLY A 82 23.53 -26.39 -8.29
CA GLY A 82 24.89 -25.92 -8.14
C GLY A 82 25.02 -24.74 -7.18
N ASP A 83 25.75 -23.72 -7.61
CA ASP A 83 25.93 -22.43 -6.95
C ASP A 83 24.70 -21.52 -6.99
N GLY A 84 23.61 -21.93 -7.65
CA GLY A 84 22.30 -21.27 -7.53
C GLY A 84 21.73 -21.34 -6.10
N ILE A 85 22.18 -22.31 -5.30
CA ILE A 85 21.98 -22.33 -3.85
C ILE A 85 23.17 -21.58 -3.23
N CYS A 86 22.91 -20.47 -2.54
CA CYS A 86 23.96 -19.78 -1.79
C CYS A 86 24.23 -20.47 -0.44
N ARG A 87 23.19 -21.01 0.20
CA ARG A 87 23.32 -21.62 1.53
C ARG A 87 22.24 -22.65 1.83
N ILE A 88 22.59 -23.70 2.60
CA ILE A 88 21.64 -24.63 3.21
C ILE A 88 21.95 -24.75 4.70
N GLU A 89 20.94 -24.57 5.54
CA GLU A 89 21.05 -24.59 6.99
C GLU A 89 20.03 -25.56 7.60
N GLY A 90 20.35 -26.19 8.74
CA GLY A 90 19.40 -27.02 9.50
C GLY A 90 19.88 -28.46 9.70
N PRO A 91 18.97 -29.43 9.90
CA PRO A 91 19.34 -30.82 10.16
C PRO A 91 19.83 -31.53 8.88
N THR A 92 20.97 -31.12 8.33
CA THR A 92 21.51 -31.57 7.02
C THR A 92 22.44 -32.78 7.10
N TYR A 93 22.44 -33.48 8.24
CA TYR A 93 23.30 -34.65 8.48
C TYR A 93 22.87 -35.89 7.67
N LEU A 94 21.64 -35.89 7.13
CA LEU A 94 21.19 -36.87 6.15
C LEU A 94 21.06 -36.18 4.80
N SER A 95 21.26 -36.94 3.72
CA SER A 95 20.97 -36.44 2.37
C SER A 95 19.47 -36.48 2.07
N LYS A 96 18.73 -37.43 2.66
CA LYS A 96 17.30 -37.64 2.41
C LYS A 96 16.44 -37.34 3.63
N HIS A 97 15.41 -36.52 3.43
CA HIS A 97 14.49 -36.10 4.49
C HIS A 97 13.04 -36.28 4.06
N GLN A 98 12.23 -36.91 4.92
CA GLN A 98 10.78 -36.90 4.76
C GLN A 98 10.22 -35.55 5.21
N ILE A 99 9.50 -34.87 4.31
CA ILE A 99 9.02 -33.50 4.51
C ILE A 99 7.53 -33.50 4.84
N THR A 100 7.14 -32.78 5.89
CA THR A 100 5.73 -32.61 6.28
C THR A 100 5.14 -31.27 5.86
N ASP A 101 5.96 -30.23 5.77
CA ASP A 101 5.54 -28.87 5.43
C ASP A 101 6.64 -28.18 4.60
N ILE A 102 6.21 -27.36 3.64
CA ILE A 102 7.08 -26.57 2.76
C ILE A 102 6.75 -25.08 2.93
N GLY A 103 7.71 -24.30 3.41
CA GLY A 103 7.66 -22.85 3.39
C GLY A 103 8.26 -22.31 2.09
N LEU A 104 7.59 -21.35 1.47
CA LEU A 104 8.09 -20.65 0.29
C LEU A 104 8.12 -19.16 0.61
N GLN A 105 9.31 -18.56 0.62
CA GLN A 105 9.45 -17.14 0.90
C GLN A 105 10.34 -16.51 -0.17
N GLY A 106 10.01 -15.29 -0.59
CA GLY A 106 10.85 -14.59 -1.54
C GLY A 106 10.61 -13.10 -1.57
N PHE A 107 11.54 -12.39 -2.21
CA PHE A 107 11.48 -10.93 -2.42
C PHE A 107 11.58 -10.58 -3.92
N SER A 108 10.86 -9.56 -4.37
CA SER A 108 10.91 -9.10 -5.78
C SER A 108 10.55 -10.24 -6.74
N ARG A 109 11.38 -10.52 -7.76
CA ARG A 109 11.19 -11.72 -8.60
C ARG A 109 11.33 -13.04 -7.86
N GLY A 110 12.09 -13.09 -6.76
CA GLY A 110 12.11 -14.24 -5.86
C GLY A 110 10.75 -14.52 -5.23
N ALA A 111 9.94 -13.49 -4.95
CA ALA A 111 8.56 -13.68 -4.51
C ALA A 111 7.69 -14.30 -5.62
N VAL A 112 7.91 -13.94 -6.89
CA VAL A 112 7.23 -14.59 -8.03
C VAL A 112 7.69 -16.05 -8.18
N THR A 113 8.96 -16.35 -7.89
CA THR A 113 9.49 -17.71 -7.84
C THR A 113 8.73 -18.58 -6.84
N THR A 114 8.26 -18.03 -5.71
CA THR A 114 7.42 -18.80 -4.77
C THR A 114 6.16 -19.35 -5.46
N PHE A 115 5.52 -18.57 -6.32
CA PHE A 115 4.34 -19.00 -7.07
C PHE A 115 4.68 -20.06 -8.11
N ALA A 116 5.79 -19.89 -8.83
CA ALA A 116 6.27 -20.88 -9.80
C ALA A 116 6.57 -22.24 -9.14
N VAL A 117 7.26 -22.21 -8.00
CA VAL A 117 7.59 -23.41 -7.21
C VAL A 117 6.33 -24.04 -6.64
N ALA A 118 5.40 -23.27 -6.07
CA ALA A 118 4.13 -23.79 -5.56
C ALA A 118 3.36 -24.59 -6.62
N LYS A 119 3.27 -24.08 -7.85
CA LYS A 119 2.62 -24.81 -8.97
C LYS A 119 3.30 -26.13 -9.31
N LYS A 120 4.62 -26.19 -9.21
CA LYS A 120 5.40 -27.40 -9.51
C LYS A 120 5.36 -28.43 -8.39
N LEU A 121 5.08 -28.02 -7.16
CA LEU A 121 5.08 -28.89 -5.97
C LEU A 121 3.67 -29.32 -5.53
N ASP A 122 2.61 -28.86 -6.19
CA ASP A 122 1.22 -29.22 -5.84
C ASP A 122 0.97 -30.75 -5.84
N ASP A 123 1.60 -31.47 -6.77
CA ASP A 123 1.44 -32.91 -6.92
C ASP A 123 2.04 -33.72 -5.75
N LEU A 124 2.89 -33.12 -4.91
CA LEU A 124 3.46 -33.76 -3.73
C LEU A 124 2.43 -33.94 -2.60
N ASN A 125 1.33 -33.18 -2.63
CA ASN A 125 0.33 -33.15 -1.55
C ASN A 125 0.98 -32.94 -0.16
N ILE A 126 1.99 -32.07 -0.09
CA ILE A 126 2.63 -31.58 1.13
C ILE A 126 2.10 -30.17 1.39
N SER A 127 1.70 -29.85 2.62
CA SER A 127 1.19 -28.52 2.97
C SER A 127 2.23 -27.44 2.68
N MET A 128 1.80 -26.36 2.01
CA MET A 128 2.64 -25.22 1.67
C MET A 128 2.16 -23.94 2.35
N ASP A 129 3.10 -23.11 2.81
CA ASP A 129 2.82 -21.72 3.17
C ASP A 129 3.68 -20.77 2.34
N ILE A 130 3.08 -19.69 1.85
CA ILE A 130 3.76 -18.72 0.97
C ILE A 130 3.88 -17.36 1.67
N ILE A 131 5.06 -16.76 1.62
CA ILE A 131 5.34 -15.41 2.08
C ILE A 131 6.00 -14.63 0.92
N ALA A 132 5.20 -13.88 0.18
CA ALA A 132 5.63 -13.14 -1.01
C ALA A 132 5.87 -11.66 -0.66
N ASN A 133 7.11 -11.22 -0.62
CA ASN A 133 7.47 -9.83 -0.38
C ASN A 133 7.68 -9.06 -1.69
N GLN A 134 6.82 -8.10 -1.98
CA GLN A 134 6.84 -7.23 -3.16
C GLN A 134 7.05 -8.01 -4.46
N PRO A 135 6.17 -8.97 -4.82
CA PRO A 135 6.30 -9.76 -6.03
C PRO A 135 6.28 -8.89 -7.29
N VAL A 136 7.39 -8.87 -8.03
CA VAL A 136 7.56 -8.10 -9.27
C VAL A 136 7.77 -9.07 -10.43
N PRO A 137 6.85 -9.19 -11.40
CA PRO A 137 7.01 -10.10 -12.53
C PRO A 137 7.92 -9.52 -13.62
N GLY A 138 8.17 -8.21 -13.63
CA GLY A 138 9.16 -7.59 -14.51
C GLY A 138 8.67 -7.31 -15.93
N GLN A 139 7.37 -7.19 -16.16
CA GLN A 139 6.80 -6.80 -17.46
C GLN A 139 6.01 -5.49 -17.35
N ILE A 140 5.96 -4.76 -18.47
CA ILE A 140 5.32 -3.45 -18.62
C ILE A 140 3.79 -3.53 -18.60
N ALA A 141 3.23 -4.70 -18.95
CA ALA A 141 1.79 -4.89 -19.04
C ALA A 141 1.37 -6.31 -18.62
N GLU A 142 0.24 -6.36 -17.91
CA GLU A 142 -0.40 -7.56 -17.36
C GLU A 142 -0.71 -8.62 -18.43
N ASN A 143 -1.23 -8.19 -19.58
CA ASN A 143 -1.68 -9.06 -20.67
C ASN A 143 -0.55 -9.48 -21.62
N THR A 144 0.71 -9.29 -21.25
CA THR A 144 1.85 -9.70 -22.09
C THR A 144 1.90 -11.23 -22.15
N PRO A 145 1.70 -11.89 -23.31
CA PRO A 145 1.75 -13.34 -23.40
C PRO A 145 3.10 -13.89 -22.97
N GLY A 146 3.11 -14.96 -22.17
CA GLY A 146 4.34 -15.58 -21.66
C GLY A 146 5.03 -14.80 -20.53
N SER A 147 4.45 -13.68 -20.08
CA SER A 147 4.91 -12.96 -18.89
C SER A 147 4.88 -13.85 -17.64
N LEU A 148 5.74 -13.54 -16.66
CA LEU A 148 5.72 -14.23 -15.37
C LEU A 148 4.35 -14.08 -14.68
N PHE A 149 3.70 -12.92 -14.82
CA PHE A 149 2.32 -12.74 -14.36
C PHE A 149 1.38 -13.77 -15.02
N SER A 150 1.32 -13.82 -16.35
CA SER A 150 0.42 -14.75 -17.06
C SER A 150 0.66 -16.22 -16.68
N LYS A 151 1.92 -16.61 -16.44
CA LYS A 151 2.30 -17.97 -16.06
C LYS A 151 1.94 -18.31 -14.61
N TYR A 152 2.12 -17.37 -13.68
CA TYR A 152 2.20 -17.68 -12.25
C TYR A 152 1.19 -16.93 -11.36
N HIS A 153 0.33 -16.06 -11.90
CA HIS A 153 -0.71 -15.39 -11.10
C HIS A 153 -1.84 -16.33 -10.66
N ASP A 154 -2.23 -17.32 -11.49
CA ASP A 154 -3.32 -18.24 -11.13
C ASP A 154 -2.77 -19.51 -10.46
N LEU A 155 -3.04 -19.63 -9.16
CA LEU A 155 -2.71 -20.76 -8.28
C LEU A 155 -3.98 -21.50 -7.82
N THR A 156 -5.16 -21.21 -8.36
CA THR A 156 -6.44 -21.77 -7.87
C THR A 156 -6.52 -23.30 -7.89
N LYS A 157 -5.66 -23.96 -8.68
CA LYS A 157 -5.55 -25.42 -8.75
C LYS A 157 -4.61 -26.03 -7.71
N CYS A 158 -3.81 -25.22 -7.01
CA CYS A 158 -2.79 -25.69 -6.06
C CYS A 158 -3.41 -25.97 -4.68
N LYS A 159 -3.96 -27.17 -4.48
CA LYS A 159 -4.82 -27.51 -3.34
C LYS A 159 -4.07 -27.60 -2.01
N ASN A 160 -2.76 -27.80 -2.07
CA ASN A 160 -1.92 -27.96 -0.88
C ASN A 160 -1.41 -26.64 -0.29
N ILE A 161 -1.76 -25.48 -0.85
CA ILE A 161 -1.43 -24.17 -0.27
C ILE A 161 -2.36 -23.89 0.92
N ARG A 162 -1.82 -24.02 2.13
CA ARG A 162 -2.53 -23.79 3.41
C ARG A 162 -2.72 -22.30 3.67
N ALA A 163 -1.65 -21.52 3.56
CA ALA A 163 -1.67 -20.08 3.80
C ALA A 163 -0.78 -19.34 2.81
N ALA A 164 -1.16 -18.10 2.48
CA ALA A 164 -0.37 -17.23 1.63
C ALA A 164 -0.47 -15.78 2.11
N THR A 165 0.65 -15.13 2.36
CA THR A 165 0.70 -13.71 2.71
C THR A 165 1.52 -12.98 1.66
N THR A 166 0.90 -11.98 1.01
CA THR A 166 1.56 -11.11 0.04
C THR A 166 1.71 -9.71 0.63
N PHE A 167 2.94 -9.20 0.63
CA PHE A 167 3.24 -7.83 1.03
C PHE A 167 3.47 -6.99 -0.23
N LEU A 168 2.68 -5.94 -0.40
CA LEU A 168 2.83 -4.95 -1.46
C LEU A 168 3.45 -3.70 -0.87
N ALA A 169 4.49 -3.15 -1.48
CA ALA A 169 4.94 -1.81 -1.13
C ALA A 169 4.08 -0.77 -1.87
N SER A 170 3.81 0.35 -1.23
CA SER A 170 3.16 1.49 -1.89
C SER A 170 4.19 2.27 -2.73
N HIS A 171 4.67 1.66 -3.82
CA HIS A 171 5.62 2.30 -4.74
C HIS A 171 5.00 3.50 -5.43
N ASN A 172 5.76 4.60 -5.47
CA ASN A 172 5.32 5.81 -6.13
C ASN A 172 5.70 5.81 -7.61
N LEU A 173 4.99 6.63 -8.39
CA LEU A 173 5.27 6.80 -9.81
C LEU A 173 6.42 7.80 -10.08
N GLU A 174 7.14 8.28 -9.08
CA GLU A 174 8.20 9.30 -9.25
C GLU A 174 9.57 8.69 -9.54
N ASN A 175 9.71 7.37 -9.35
CA ASN A 175 10.88 6.55 -9.61
C ASN A 175 11.34 6.45 -11.10
N GLY A 176 10.76 7.23 -12.00
CA GLY A 176 11.11 7.27 -13.42
C GLY A 176 10.42 6.21 -14.29
N VAL A 177 10.36 6.45 -15.61
CA VAL A 177 9.54 5.68 -16.56
C VAL A 177 9.91 4.20 -16.59
N ILE A 178 11.20 3.88 -16.58
CA ILE A 178 11.68 2.50 -16.61
C ILE A 178 11.29 1.78 -15.32
N GLN A 179 11.51 2.40 -14.16
CA GLN A 179 11.19 1.74 -12.89
C GLN A 179 9.68 1.52 -12.73
N ASN A 180 8.87 2.51 -13.12
CA ASN A 180 7.41 2.40 -13.12
C ASN A 180 6.84 1.38 -14.12
N SER A 181 7.62 1.01 -15.13
CA SER A 181 7.21 0.03 -16.12
C SER A 181 7.62 -1.38 -15.71
N PHE A 182 8.79 -1.57 -15.09
CA PHE A 182 9.34 -2.90 -14.83
C PHE A 182 9.24 -3.37 -13.36
N PHE A 183 8.94 -2.48 -12.41
CA PHE A 183 8.78 -2.82 -10.99
C PHE A 183 7.32 -2.83 -10.52
N GLN A 184 6.38 -2.87 -11.46
CA GLN A 184 4.97 -3.10 -11.15
C GLN A 184 4.85 -4.42 -10.39
N GLN A 185 4.09 -4.42 -9.30
CA GLN A 185 3.92 -5.60 -8.46
C GLN A 185 2.76 -6.45 -8.97
N MET A 186 2.64 -7.68 -8.50
CA MET A 186 1.50 -8.55 -8.81
C MET A 186 0.88 -9.16 -7.57
N VAL A 187 -0.40 -9.51 -7.66
CA VAL A 187 -1.04 -10.40 -6.72
C VAL A 187 -1.39 -11.70 -7.43
N ALA A 188 -1.25 -12.81 -6.71
CA ALA A 188 -1.66 -14.11 -7.19
C ALA A 188 -3.04 -14.49 -6.63
N LYS A 189 -3.81 -15.22 -7.43
CA LYS A 189 -5.11 -15.77 -7.06
C LYS A 189 -4.93 -17.17 -6.48
N PHE A 190 -5.37 -17.36 -5.25
CA PHE A 190 -5.26 -18.63 -4.52
C PHE A 190 -6.56 -19.44 -4.54
N PRO A 191 -6.52 -20.75 -4.23
CA PRO A 191 -7.72 -21.53 -3.95
C PRO A 191 -8.55 -20.88 -2.83
N SER A 192 -9.87 -21.03 -2.89
CA SER A 192 -10.78 -20.49 -1.85
C SER A 192 -10.57 -21.11 -0.46
N THR A 193 -9.90 -22.26 -0.38
CA THR A 193 -9.54 -22.94 0.87
C THR A 193 -8.25 -22.40 1.50
N THR A 194 -7.46 -21.62 0.76
CA THR A 194 -6.22 -21.03 1.26
C THR A 194 -6.53 -19.83 2.14
N ARG A 195 -5.91 -19.76 3.32
CA ARG A 195 -5.91 -18.53 4.13
C ARG A 195 -4.98 -17.51 3.49
N SER A 196 -5.50 -16.70 2.57
CA SER A 196 -4.74 -15.69 1.84
C SER A 196 -4.92 -14.28 2.40
N ASN A 197 -3.83 -13.57 2.64
CA ASN A 197 -3.84 -12.15 3.01
C ASN A 197 -2.96 -11.35 2.04
N THR A 198 -3.43 -10.16 1.64
CA THR A 198 -2.62 -9.21 0.86
C THR A 198 -2.61 -7.87 1.58
N TYR A 199 -1.43 -7.45 2.01
CA TYR A 199 -1.26 -6.20 2.77
C TYR A 199 -0.48 -5.19 1.95
N ILE A 200 -1.00 -3.96 1.89
CA ILE A 200 -0.19 -2.80 1.50
C ILE A 200 0.60 -2.36 2.72
N MET A 201 1.91 -2.28 2.53
CA MET A 201 2.88 -1.75 3.47
C MET A 201 3.12 -0.26 3.18
N PRO A 202 3.55 0.52 4.19
CA PRO A 202 4.01 1.89 3.95
C PRO A 202 5.09 1.92 2.87
N HIS A 203 5.29 3.11 2.29
CA HIS A 203 6.29 3.30 1.27
C HIS A 203 7.66 2.84 1.77
N GLN A 204 8.29 2.01 0.96
CA GLN A 204 9.64 1.54 1.13
C GLN A 204 10.25 1.54 -0.26
N ALA A 205 11.43 2.14 -0.42
CA ALA A 205 12.14 2.00 -1.68
C ALA A 205 12.37 0.50 -1.93
N HIS A 206 12.12 0.03 -3.16
CA HIS A 206 12.13 -1.41 -3.46
C HIS A 206 13.44 -2.08 -3.03
N LEU A 207 14.58 -1.42 -3.24
CA LEU A 207 15.90 -1.95 -2.86
C LEU A 207 16.24 -1.79 -1.37
N GLU A 208 15.42 -1.07 -0.59
CA GLU A 208 15.64 -0.80 0.84
C GLU A 208 14.84 -1.73 1.76
N TRP A 209 14.45 -2.90 1.27
CA TRP A 209 13.61 -3.90 1.93
C TRP A 209 14.11 -4.41 3.32
N PHE A 210 15.30 -4.00 3.77
CA PHE A 210 15.83 -4.23 5.12
C PHE A 210 16.10 -2.96 5.96
N ARG A 211 16.04 -1.75 5.40
CA ARG A 211 16.27 -0.52 6.18
C ARG A 211 15.14 -0.22 7.16
N HIS A 212 13.92 -0.68 6.83
CA HIS A 212 12.76 -0.57 7.71
C HIS A 212 12.39 -1.94 8.26
N TRP A 213 12.38 -2.08 9.58
CA TRP A 213 12.13 -3.36 10.26
C TRP A 213 10.69 -3.88 10.09
N ILE A 214 9.75 -3.09 9.55
CA ILE A 214 8.33 -3.45 9.44
C ILE A 214 8.11 -4.75 8.65
N VAL A 215 8.58 -4.84 7.41
CA VAL A 215 8.38 -6.04 6.56
C VAL A 215 9.16 -7.25 7.07
N PRO A 216 10.45 -7.12 7.47
CA PRO A 216 11.18 -8.19 8.12
C PRO A 216 10.46 -8.74 9.36
N ILE A 217 9.91 -7.88 10.23
CA ILE A 217 9.16 -8.32 11.41
C ILE A 217 7.93 -9.14 11.02
N HIS A 218 7.20 -8.69 10.00
CA HIS A 218 6.07 -9.45 9.47
C HIS A 218 6.46 -10.82 8.94
N ILE A 219 7.55 -10.92 8.17
CA ILE A 219 8.06 -12.21 7.67
C ILE A 219 8.37 -13.16 8.83
N ILE A 220 9.02 -12.68 9.89
CA ILE A 220 9.33 -13.47 11.09
C ILE A 220 8.07 -13.98 11.77
N ARG A 221 7.07 -13.10 11.93
CA ARG A 221 5.76 -13.47 12.49
C ARG A 221 5.06 -14.52 11.63
N GLN A 222 5.11 -14.42 10.30
CA GLN A 222 4.54 -15.41 9.39
C GLN A 222 5.25 -16.78 9.52
N PHE A 223 6.59 -16.80 9.61
CA PHE A 223 7.32 -18.04 9.87
C PHE A 223 6.95 -18.69 11.21
N ALA A 224 6.78 -17.89 12.26
CA ALA A 224 6.38 -18.37 13.58
C ALA A 224 4.93 -18.92 13.56
N GLN A 225 4.00 -18.21 12.92
CA GLN A 225 2.59 -18.63 12.77
C GLN A 225 2.45 -19.92 11.95
N ALA A 226 3.28 -20.13 10.94
CA ALA A 226 3.34 -21.38 10.18
C ALA A 226 4.18 -22.48 10.88
N GLY A 227 4.82 -22.13 12.00
CA GLY A 227 5.54 -23.06 12.86
C GLY A 227 6.90 -23.50 12.34
N TYR A 228 7.55 -22.70 11.47
CA TYR A 228 8.93 -22.88 11.01
C TYR A 228 9.96 -22.27 11.99
N SER A 229 9.57 -21.22 12.70
CA SER A 229 10.38 -20.59 13.74
C SER A 229 9.62 -20.56 15.07
N THR A 230 10.34 -20.22 16.14
CA THR A 230 9.72 -19.72 17.37
C THR A 230 9.58 -18.21 17.24
N ASP A 231 8.53 -17.64 17.85
CA ASP A 231 8.41 -16.18 17.88
C ASP A 231 9.56 -15.64 18.73
N ARG A 232 10.50 -14.98 18.07
CA ARG A 232 11.66 -14.36 18.72
C ARG A 232 11.23 -13.20 19.60
N TRP A 233 10.13 -12.54 19.25
CA TRP A 233 9.60 -11.43 20.00
C TRP A 233 8.30 -11.85 20.65
N THR A 234 8.36 -12.08 21.96
CA THR A 234 7.18 -12.36 22.80
C THR A 234 6.03 -11.36 22.63
N ASN A 235 6.30 -10.18 22.05
CA ASN A 235 5.32 -9.19 21.60
C ASN A 235 5.65 -8.60 20.21
N SER A 236 5.76 -9.45 19.18
CA SER A 236 6.03 -9.00 17.79
C SER A 236 5.05 -7.93 17.28
N ALA A 237 3.78 -7.98 17.68
CA ALA A 237 2.79 -6.95 17.38
C ALA A 237 3.15 -5.59 18.02
N GLY A 238 3.52 -5.56 19.30
CA GLY A 238 3.96 -4.34 19.97
C GLY A 238 5.21 -3.74 19.34
N VAL A 239 6.19 -4.58 18.95
CA VAL A 239 7.40 -4.11 18.23
C VAL A 239 7.01 -3.46 16.90
N LEU A 240 6.10 -4.06 16.13
CA LEU A 240 5.57 -3.47 14.89
C LEU A 240 4.90 -2.11 15.14
N LYS A 241 4.03 -2.01 16.16
CA LYS A 241 3.40 -0.73 16.52
C LYS A 241 4.44 0.34 16.85
N THR A 242 5.49 0.00 17.60
CA THR A 242 6.61 0.91 17.86
C THR A 242 7.31 1.33 16.57
N GLN A 243 7.61 0.38 15.67
CA GLN A 243 8.22 0.71 14.38
C GLN A 243 7.33 1.64 13.55
N TYR A 244 6.01 1.44 13.52
CA TYR A 244 5.10 2.35 12.83
C TYR A 244 5.03 3.75 13.44
N ARG A 245 5.24 3.90 14.75
CA ARG A 245 5.23 5.20 15.45
C ARG A 245 6.54 5.96 15.26
N GLU A 246 7.66 5.25 15.35
CA GLU A 246 9.00 5.83 15.35
C GLU A 246 9.54 6.08 13.94
N ASN A 247 9.15 5.24 12.99
CA ASN A 247 9.49 5.49 11.59
C ASN A 247 8.46 6.46 11.03
N ASP A 248 8.96 7.51 10.38
CA ASP A 248 8.16 8.47 9.64
C ASP A 248 7.59 7.79 8.38
N VAL A 249 6.54 6.99 8.58
CA VAL A 249 5.93 6.14 7.56
C VAL A 249 4.78 6.87 6.88
N TYR A 250 4.67 6.66 5.58
CA TYR A 250 3.53 7.13 4.79
C TYR A 250 3.06 6.05 3.82
N PHE A 251 1.81 6.14 3.38
CA PHE A 251 1.27 5.30 2.32
C PHE A 251 1.18 6.14 1.05
N THR A 252 1.67 5.62 -0.07
CA THR A 252 1.48 6.30 -1.35
C THR A 252 -0.01 6.31 -1.70
N PRO A 253 -0.62 7.49 -1.96
CA PRO A 253 -2.02 7.54 -2.31
C PRO A 253 -2.28 6.84 -3.66
N LYS A 254 -3.50 6.35 -3.86
CA LYS A 254 -3.84 5.45 -4.97
C LYS A 254 -3.51 6.04 -6.35
N GLU A 255 -3.73 7.34 -6.52
CA GLU A 255 -3.48 8.06 -7.77
C GLU A 255 -1.99 8.22 -8.13
N PHE A 256 -1.08 7.96 -7.18
CA PHE A 256 0.37 7.96 -7.39
C PHE A 256 0.99 6.59 -7.26
N SER A 257 0.20 5.61 -6.86
CA SER A 257 0.68 4.25 -6.67
C SER A 257 0.97 3.64 -8.03
N GLN A 258 2.07 2.92 -8.13
CA GLN A 258 2.30 2.06 -9.29
C GLN A 258 1.14 1.07 -9.44
N LYS A 259 0.82 0.73 -10.70
CA LYS A 259 -0.16 -0.32 -10.98
C LYS A 259 0.31 -1.63 -10.34
N VAL A 260 -0.62 -2.34 -9.72
CA VAL A 260 -0.44 -3.72 -9.27
C VAL A 260 -1.28 -4.63 -10.18
N PHE A 261 -0.65 -5.64 -10.77
CA PHE A 261 -1.34 -6.63 -11.61
C PHE A 261 -2.18 -7.58 -10.77
N GLY A 262 -3.38 -7.91 -11.25
CA GLY A 262 -4.31 -8.77 -10.53
C GLY A 262 -4.77 -8.23 -9.18
N ILE A 263 -4.76 -6.90 -8.96
CA ILE A 263 -5.20 -6.31 -7.69
C ILE A 263 -6.66 -6.63 -7.38
N ASP A 264 -7.48 -6.82 -8.40
CA ASP A 264 -8.88 -7.24 -8.33
C ASP A 264 -9.05 -8.74 -7.96
N LEU A 265 -7.98 -9.52 -7.99
CA LEU A 265 -7.98 -10.94 -7.63
C LEU A 265 -7.88 -11.17 -6.12
N ALA A 266 -7.66 -10.12 -5.32
CA ALA A 266 -7.51 -10.21 -3.87
C ALA A 266 -8.12 -9.01 -3.15
N THR A 267 -8.56 -9.23 -1.91
CA THR A 267 -8.81 -8.14 -0.97
C THR A 267 -7.47 -7.59 -0.52
N VAL A 268 -7.24 -6.31 -0.76
CA VAL A 268 -6.02 -5.61 -0.37
C VAL A 268 -6.35 -4.59 0.72
N SER A 269 -5.74 -4.76 1.89
CA SER A 269 -5.91 -3.84 3.03
C SER A 269 -4.58 -3.25 3.46
N LYS A 270 -4.61 -2.16 4.24
CA LYS A 270 -3.43 -1.77 5.05
C LYS A 270 -3.15 -2.89 6.06
N ASP A 271 -1.92 -2.93 6.58
CA ASP A 271 -1.54 -3.89 7.62
C ASP A 271 -2.44 -3.76 8.88
N PRO A 272 -3.08 -4.85 9.35
CA PRO A 272 -3.90 -4.84 10.55
C PRO A 272 -3.20 -4.30 11.80
N VAL A 273 -1.88 -4.49 11.95
CA VAL A 273 -1.15 -3.97 13.13
C VAL A 273 -1.04 -2.44 13.08
N TYR A 274 -0.89 -1.87 11.88
CA TYR A 274 -0.94 -0.42 11.69
C TYR A 274 -2.34 0.13 11.99
N LEU A 275 -3.39 -0.55 11.52
CA LEU A 275 -4.78 -0.13 11.76
C LEU A 275 -5.12 -0.17 13.26
N GLU A 276 -4.75 -1.24 13.95
CA GLU A 276 -4.91 -1.36 15.40
C GLU A 276 -4.18 -0.23 16.16
N MET A 277 -2.95 0.09 15.75
CA MET A 277 -2.18 1.20 16.33
C MET A 277 -2.88 2.55 16.13
N ILE A 278 -3.40 2.81 14.93
CA ILE A 278 -4.11 4.06 14.63
C ILE A 278 -5.42 4.16 15.41
N GLN A 279 -6.16 3.05 15.55
CA GLN A 279 -7.37 3.00 16.38
C GLN A 279 -7.06 3.29 17.86
N GLU A 280 -6.01 2.67 18.43
CA GLU A 280 -5.56 2.98 19.79
C GLU A 280 -5.25 4.46 19.94
N LYS A 281 -4.51 5.03 18.98
CA LYS A 281 -4.14 6.44 19.02
C LYS A 281 -5.34 7.38 18.92
N ALA A 282 -6.29 7.05 18.07
CA ALA A 282 -7.53 7.81 17.94
C ALA A 282 -8.35 7.79 19.24
N LYS A 283 -8.46 6.63 19.91
CA LYS A 283 -9.14 6.51 21.20
C LYS A 283 -8.46 7.30 22.31
N GLU A 284 -7.12 7.36 22.33
CA GLU A 284 -6.36 8.22 23.23
C GLU A 284 -6.69 9.71 23.01
N ILE A 285 -6.75 10.15 21.75
CA ILE A 285 -7.07 11.54 21.37
C ILE A 285 -8.49 11.91 21.80
N LEU A 286 -9.44 10.99 21.58
CA LEU A 286 -10.85 11.19 21.95
C LEU A 286 -11.11 11.07 23.46
N GLN A 287 -10.11 10.63 24.24
CA GLN A 287 -10.24 10.34 25.66
C GLN A 287 -11.40 9.37 25.97
N ASN A 288 -11.67 8.45 25.04
CA ASN A 288 -12.79 7.51 25.12
C ASN A 288 -12.38 6.15 24.55
N THR A 289 -12.27 5.13 25.40
CA THR A 289 -11.87 3.78 25.01
C THR A 289 -13.01 2.96 24.39
N ASP A 290 -14.26 3.33 24.70
CA ASP A 290 -15.45 2.57 24.38
C ASP A 290 -16.08 2.97 23.04
N VAL A 291 -15.64 4.10 22.47
CA VAL A 291 -16.08 4.55 21.15
C VAL A 291 -15.72 3.53 20.08
N GLN A 292 -16.73 3.13 19.31
CA GLN A 292 -16.56 2.29 18.13
C GLN A 292 -16.30 3.22 16.94
N ILE A 293 -15.12 3.09 16.34
CA ILE A 293 -14.70 3.88 15.19
C ILE A 293 -14.15 2.95 14.11
N THR A 294 -14.42 3.31 12.86
CA THR A 294 -13.83 2.65 11.69
C THR A 294 -12.35 3.02 11.53
N ASP A 295 -11.62 2.27 10.72
CA ASP A 295 -10.20 2.55 10.41
C ASP A 295 -10.01 3.91 9.72
N GLU A 296 -10.96 4.29 8.87
CA GLU A 296 -11.01 5.58 8.19
C GLU A 296 -11.24 6.72 9.19
N GLN A 297 -12.19 6.55 10.12
CA GLN A 297 -12.43 7.54 11.17
C GLN A 297 -11.23 7.68 12.10
N ALA A 298 -10.62 6.56 12.51
CA ALA A 298 -9.42 6.58 13.34
C ALA A 298 -8.26 7.33 12.66
N SER A 299 -8.04 7.08 11.37
CA SER A 299 -7.05 7.81 10.57
C SER A 299 -7.34 9.31 10.54
N ALA A 300 -8.60 9.70 10.37
CA ALA A 300 -9.01 11.11 10.29
C ALA A 300 -8.86 11.83 11.63
N VAL A 301 -9.21 11.17 12.75
CA VAL A 301 -8.99 11.70 14.11
C VAL A 301 -7.50 12.00 14.34
N VAL A 302 -6.63 11.04 14.01
CA VAL A 302 -5.18 11.23 14.13
C VAL A 302 -4.69 12.37 13.23
N ALA A 303 -5.18 12.45 11.98
CA ALA A 303 -4.83 13.52 11.06
C ALA A 303 -5.22 14.91 11.56
N ILE A 304 -6.44 15.08 12.10
CA ILE A 304 -6.91 16.34 12.70
C ILE A 304 -6.03 16.73 13.90
N SER A 305 -5.69 15.78 14.77
CA SER A 305 -4.86 16.06 15.96
C SER A 305 -3.46 16.59 15.65
N LYS A 306 -2.94 16.29 14.45
CA LYS A 306 -1.61 16.73 13.98
C LYS A 306 -1.61 18.18 13.47
N VAL A 307 -2.78 18.82 13.29
CA VAL A 307 -2.88 20.21 12.82
C VAL A 307 -2.83 21.16 14.01
N ASN A 308 -1.63 21.68 14.30
CA ASN A 308 -1.35 22.48 15.50
C ASN A 308 -2.13 23.80 15.58
N ASP A 309 -2.51 24.38 14.43
CA ASP A 309 -3.11 25.72 14.35
C ASP A 309 -4.64 25.72 14.51
N LEU A 310 -5.27 24.57 14.71
CA LEU A 310 -6.71 24.49 15.01
C LEU A 310 -6.96 24.87 16.47
N SER A 311 -7.97 25.72 16.72
CA SER A 311 -8.45 25.93 18.09
C SER A 311 -9.09 24.66 18.64
N GLU A 312 -9.15 24.50 19.97
CA GLU A 312 -9.80 23.33 20.58
C GLU A 312 -11.28 23.21 20.16
N GLU A 313 -12.00 24.33 20.03
CA GLU A 313 -13.37 24.34 19.51
C GLU A 313 -13.45 23.80 18.07
N GLN A 314 -12.53 24.22 17.19
CA GLN A 314 -12.48 23.73 15.82
C GLN A 314 -12.15 22.23 15.77
N LYS A 315 -11.23 21.76 16.62
CA LYS A 315 -10.91 20.33 16.72
C LYS A 315 -12.14 19.54 17.16
N THR A 316 -12.81 19.95 18.23
CA THR A 316 -14.03 19.27 18.71
C THR A 316 -15.09 19.19 17.61
N GLN A 317 -15.41 20.30 16.94
CA GLN A 317 -16.40 20.30 15.85
C GLN A 317 -16.04 19.34 14.71
N GLN A 318 -14.76 19.31 14.32
CA GLN A 318 -14.28 18.42 13.25
C GLN A 318 -14.30 16.96 13.67
N LEU A 319 -13.89 16.66 14.92
CA LEU A 319 -13.93 15.30 15.47
C LEU A 319 -15.37 14.80 15.59
N ASP A 320 -16.28 15.64 16.07
CA ASP A 320 -17.72 15.31 16.15
C ASP A 320 -18.28 14.96 14.77
N LEU A 321 -17.90 15.72 13.72
CA LEU A 321 -18.34 15.42 12.36
C LEU A 321 -17.74 14.10 11.83
N VAL A 322 -16.46 13.82 12.10
CA VAL A 322 -15.83 12.53 11.73
C VAL A 322 -16.57 11.34 12.36
N LEU A 323 -17.03 11.49 13.60
CA LEU A 323 -17.70 10.41 14.35
C LEU A 323 -19.15 10.15 13.90
N GLN A 324 -19.74 11.01 13.07
CA GLN A 324 -21.09 10.80 12.55
C GLN A 324 -21.13 9.69 11.48
N ASP A 325 -21.93 8.65 11.69
CA ASP A 325 -22.22 7.63 10.69
C ASP A 325 -23.32 8.07 9.69
N ASN A 326 -23.13 9.25 9.11
CA ASN A 326 -23.96 9.78 8.03
C ASN A 326 -23.08 10.17 6.83
N GLU A 327 -23.71 10.52 5.70
CA GLU A 327 -22.98 10.86 4.47
C GLU A 327 -22.04 12.07 4.64
N ALA A 328 -22.42 13.05 5.47
CA ALA A 328 -21.58 14.23 5.74
C ALA A 328 -20.32 13.84 6.53
N GLY A 329 -20.46 13.05 7.59
CA GLY A 329 -19.34 12.53 8.36
C GLY A 329 -18.41 11.66 7.51
N LYS A 330 -18.95 10.71 6.74
CA LYS A 330 -18.17 9.87 5.81
C LYS A 330 -17.39 10.70 4.79
N SER A 331 -18.03 11.70 4.19
CA SER A 331 -17.40 12.59 3.22
C SER A 331 -16.29 13.43 3.87
N PHE A 332 -16.53 13.94 5.07
CA PHE A 332 -15.54 14.71 5.80
C PHE A 332 -14.33 13.85 6.18
N THR A 333 -14.56 12.63 6.68
CA THR A 333 -13.51 11.63 6.94
C THR A 333 -12.65 11.36 5.69
N GLN A 334 -13.29 11.18 4.52
CA GLN A 334 -12.57 10.99 3.26
C GLN A 334 -11.72 12.21 2.87
N ILE A 335 -12.27 13.42 3.00
CA ILE A 335 -11.54 14.67 2.70
C ILE A 335 -10.32 14.82 3.62
N VAL A 336 -10.49 14.58 4.93
CA VAL A 336 -9.40 14.67 5.91
C VAL A 336 -8.28 13.69 5.57
N ASN A 337 -8.62 12.41 5.39
CA ASN A 337 -7.65 11.38 5.07
C ASN A 337 -6.93 11.66 3.75
N LYS A 338 -7.66 12.02 2.69
CA LYS A 338 -7.08 12.33 1.37
C LYS A 338 -6.10 13.50 1.45
N THR A 339 -6.48 14.58 2.12
CA THR A 339 -5.64 15.77 2.28
C THR A 339 -4.39 15.45 3.10
N HIS A 340 -4.53 14.69 4.18
CA HIS A 340 -3.41 14.25 5.00
C HIS A 340 -2.44 13.39 4.19
N ASP A 341 -2.94 12.30 3.58
CA ASP A 341 -2.13 11.33 2.84
C ASP A 341 -1.37 11.98 1.68
N VAL A 342 -1.99 12.90 0.92
CA VAL A 342 -1.33 13.62 -0.18
C VAL A 342 -0.21 14.53 0.34
N VAL A 343 -0.43 15.24 1.44
CA VAL A 343 0.56 16.18 1.98
C VAL A 343 1.74 15.44 2.61
N GLU A 344 1.49 14.36 3.37
CA GLU A 344 2.56 13.49 3.88
C GLU A 344 3.33 12.86 2.71
N TYR A 345 2.63 12.31 1.71
CA TYR A 345 3.28 11.79 0.52
C TYR A 345 4.22 12.82 -0.13
N LEU A 346 3.73 14.05 -0.36
CA LEU A 346 4.51 15.11 -0.99
C LEU A 346 5.70 15.55 -0.14
N SER A 347 5.55 15.64 1.19
CA SER A 347 6.67 16.00 2.07
C SER A 347 7.77 14.96 1.94
N HIS A 348 7.42 13.67 1.93
CA HIS A 348 8.35 12.55 1.82
C HIS A 348 9.05 12.44 0.47
N VAL A 349 8.31 12.41 -0.64
CA VAL A 349 8.90 12.17 -1.96
C VAL A 349 9.77 13.33 -2.43
N THR A 350 9.58 14.52 -1.86
CA THR A 350 10.41 15.68 -2.17
C THR A 350 11.62 15.84 -1.25
N ARG A 351 11.85 14.98 -0.24
CA ARG A 351 12.93 15.16 0.75
C ARG A 351 14.33 15.24 0.18
N GLY A 352 14.58 14.70 -1.01
CA GLY A 352 15.95 14.59 -1.55
C GLY A 352 16.72 13.44 -0.91
N GLU A 353 18.06 13.45 -1.03
CA GLU A 353 18.91 12.39 -0.47
C GLU A 353 18.91 12.37 1.07
N PRO A 354 19.10 11.19 1.70
CA PRO A 354 19.18 11.08 3.15
C PRO A 354 20.20 12.05 3.76
N GLY A 355 19.73 12.90 4.68
CA GLY A 355 20.58 13.86 5.41
C GLY A 355 20.52 15.30 4.89
N ASN A 356 19.93 15.57 3.72
CA ASN A 356 19.73 16.92 3.21
C ASN A 356 18.28 17.10 2.75
N GLN A 357 17.41 17.57 3.66
CA GLN A 357 16.04 17.92 3.31
C GLN A 357 16.03 19.01 2.23
N SER A 358 15.41 18.72 1.08
CA SER A 358 15.29 19.70 0.02
C SER A 358 14.48 20.92 0.49
N GLU A 359 14.78 22.09 -0.09
CA GLU A 359 14.02 23.32 0.18
C GLU A 359 12.52 23.12 -0.07
N LYS A 360 12.17 22.34 -1.10
CA LYS A 360 10.79 22.02 -1.46
C LYS A 360 10.09 21.19 -0.39
N SER A 361 10.73 20.14 0.12
CA SER A 361 10.18 19.33 1.22
C SER A 361 9.98 20.18 2.47
N ARG A 362 10.97 21.01 2.81
CA ARG A 362 10.88 21.93 3.95
C ARG A 362 9.70 22.89 3.82
N LEU A 363 9.50 23.46 2.62
CA LEU A 363 8.38 24.39 2.36
C LEU A 363 7.01 23.67 2.33
N ILE A 364 6.97 22.42 1.85
CA ILE A 364 5.77 21.58 1.98
C ILE A 364 5.43 21.34 3.44
N GLU A 365 6.40 20.95 4.27
CA GLU A 365 6.20 20.75 5.70
C GLU A 365 5.77 22.06 6.40
N GLU A 366 6.46 23.17 6.12
CA GLU A 366 6.19 24.49 6.69
C GLU A 366 4.76 24.98 6.40
N HIS A 367 4.28 24.80 5.17
CA HIS A 367 2.96 25.29 4.73
C HIS A 367 1.84 24.25 4.82
N SER A 368 2.17 22.99 5.15
CA SER A 368 1.20 21.90 5.25
C SER A 368 0.11 22.15 6.29
N ASN A 369 0.47 22.69 7.46
CA ASN A 369 -0.47 22.90 8.57
C ASN A 369 -1.53 23.94 8.22
N ALA A 370 -1.12 25.06 7.64
CA ALA A 370 -2.03 26.11 7.19
C ALA A 370 -2.99 25.58 6.10
N TYR A 371 -2.46 24.82 5.15
CA TYR A 371 -3.27 24.20 4.09
C TYR A 371 -4.28 23.18 4.66
N LYS A 372 -3.83 22.23 5.48
CA LYS A 372 -4.70 21.24 6.16
C LYS A 372 -5.79 21.93 6.98
N LYS A 373 -5.43 22.94 7.78
CA LYS A 373 -6.37 23.73 8.59
C LYS A 373 -7.48 24.35 7.74
N GLU A 374 -7.14 25.00 6.64
CA GLU A 374 -8.13 25.68 5.79
C GLU A 374 -9.05 24.66 5.11
N ILE A 375 -8.49 23.60 4.53
CA ILE A 375 -9.28 22.52 3.90
C ILE A 375 -10.24 21.88 4.91
N PHE A 376 -9.77 21.56 6.11
CA PHE A 376 -10.59 20.92 7.15
C PHE A 376 -11.68 21.86 7.64
N SER A 377 -11.33 23.12 7.94
CA SER A 377 -12.29 24.10 8.46
C SER A 377 -13.39 24.41 7.45
N LYS A 378 -13.04 24.65 6.18
CA LYS A 378 -14.03 24.94 5.13
C LYS A 378 -14.92 23.75 4.81
N SER A 379 -14.36 22.55 4.79
CA SER A 379 -15.14 21.33 4.56
C SER A 379 -16.08 21.04 5.72
N CYS A 380 -15.63 21.21 6.97
CA CYS A 380 -16.46 21.05 8.15
C CYS A 380 -17.60 22.09 8.18
N GLU A 381 -17.31 23.37 7.95
CA GLU A 381 -18.32 24.43 7.91
C GLU A 381 -19.44 24.14 6.89
N TYR A 382 -19.06 23.65 5.71
CA TYR A 382 -20.01 23.33 4.64
C TYR A 382 -20.80 22.05 4.93
N LEU A 383 -20.13 20.98 5.38
CA LEU A 383 -20.75 19.67 5.59
C LEU A 383 -21.59 19.60 6.87
N SER A 384 -21.30 20.41 7.88
CA SER A 384 -22.10 20.48 9.11
C SER A 384 -23.44 21.22 8.92
N LYS A 385 -23.65 21.90 7.78
CA LYS A 385 -24.92 22.58 7.49
C LYS A 385 -25.99 21.56 7.05
N PRO A 386 -27.15 21.48 7.72
CA PRO A 386 -28.21 20.53 7.33
C PRO A 386 -28.80 20.78 5.94
N ALA A 387 -28.77 22.03 5.47
CA ALA A 387 -29.28 22.47 4.17
C ALA A 387 -28.43 23.64 3.67
N PRO A 388 -27.24 23.40 3.08
CA PRO A 388 -26.37 24.46 2.59
C PRO A 388 -26.98 25.16 1.37
N THR A 389 -26.84 26.48 1.34
CA THR A 389 -27.29 27.32 0.23
C THR A 389 -26.29 27.31 -0.93
N ALA A 390 -26.71 27.86 -2.08
CA ALA A 390 -25.80 28.08 -3.21
C ALA A 390 -24.61 28.99 -2.84
N GLU A 391 -24.83 29.97 -1.95
CA GLU A 391 -23.75 30.84 -1.48
C GLU A 391 -22.79 30.10 -0.53
N ASP A 392 -23.29 29.17 0.29
CA ASP A 392 -22.44 28.29 1.11
C ASP A 392 -21.54 27.42 0.24
N LYS A 393 -22.10 26.82 -0.82
CA LYS A 393 -21.33 26.02 -1.79
C LYS A 393 -20.28 26.86 -2.50
N LYS A 394 -20.65 28.07 -2.92
CA LYS A 394 -19.71 29.01 -3.56
C LYS A 394 -18.60 29.43 -2.60
N SER A 395 -18.93 29.79 -1.36
CA SER A 395 -17.97 30.14 -0.31
C SER A 395 -17.00 29.00 -0.03
N PHE A 396 -17.50 27.77 0.11
CA PHE A 396 -16.70 26.55 0.23
C PHE A 396 -15.73 26.40 -0.94
N LEU A 397 -16.23 26.43 -2.19
CA LEU A 397 -15.39 26.28 -3.38
C LEU A 397 -14.33 27.38 -3.50
N VAL A 398 -14.66 28.63 -3.17
CA VAL A 398 -13.71 29.74 -3.15
C VAL A 398 -12.63 29.52 -2.09
N GLY A 399 -13.01 29.10 -0.88
CA GLY A 399 -12.08 28.77 0.20
C GLY A 399 -11.08 27.68 -0.19
N ILE A 400 -11.57 26.54 -0.70
CA ILE A 400 -10.71 25.44 -1.15
C ILE A 400 -9.76 25.91 -2.27
N ASN A 401 -10.27 26.62 -3.28
CA ASN A 401 -9.44 27.14 -4.37
C ASN A 401 -8.36 28.13 -3.89
N GLN A 402 -8.66 28.93 -2.87
CA GLN A 402 -7.71 29.88 -2.30
C GLN A 402 -6.60 29.14 -1.53
N ALA A 403 -6.98 28.14 -0.72
CA ALA A 403 -6.02 27.28 -0.01
C ALA A 403 -5.08 26.56 -0.98
N ASP A 404 -5.62 25.99 -2.07
CA ASP A 404 -4.83 25.32 -3.12
C ASP A 404 -3.82 26.28 -3.76
N LYS A 405 -4.26 27.47 -4.17
CA LYS A 405 -3.40 28.46 -4.82
C LYS A 405 -2.29 28.93 -3.90
N GLU A 406 -2.61 29.14 -2.63
CA GLU A 406 -1.64 29.57 -1.63
C GLU A 406 -0.59 28.48 -1.38
N PHE A 407 -1.03 27.23 -1.17
CA PHE A 407 -0.13 26.09 -0.98
C PHE A 407 0.72 25.83 -2.23
N GLU A 408 0.14 25.86 -3.44
CA GLU A 408 0.88 25.71 -4.69
C GLU A 408 1.93 26.82 -4.85
N GLY A 409 1.55 28.08 -4.56
CA GLY A 409 2.42 29.24 -4.66
C GLY A 409 3.60 29.23 -3.69
N LYS A 410 3.34 28.85 -2.43
CA LYS A 410 4.35 28.87 -1.36
C LYS A 410 5.19 27.60 -1.27
N ALA A 411 4.59 26.43 -1.50
CA ALA A 411 5.25 25.14 -1.27
C ALA A 411 5.65 24.42 -2.56
N LEU A 412 4.86 24.48 -3.64
CA LEU A 412 5.05 23.60 -4.81
C LEU A 412 5.76 24.26 -6.00
N ASN A 413 5.70 25.59 -6.12
CA ASN A 413 6.22 26.34 -7.26
C ASN A 413 7.66 26.87 -7.09
N VAL A 414 8.35 26.45 -6.04
CA VAL A 414 9.69 26.93 -5.64
C VAL A 414 10.75 26.63 -6.71
N ASP A 415 10.62 25.52 -7.45
CA ASP A 415 11.50 25.16 -8.57
C ASP A 415 11.49 26.16 -9.74
N ARG A 416 10.44 26.98 -9.89
CA ARG A 416 10.33 27.88 -11.04
C ARG A 416 11.31 29.06 -10.98
N GLY A 417 11.78 29.45 -9.79
CA GLY A 417 12.65 30.63 -9.61
C GLY A 417 14.10 30.36 -10.00
N ILE A 418 14.66 29.25 -9.51
CA ILE A 418 16.03 28.81 -9.80
C ILE A 418 16.11 28.25 -11.23
N MET A 419 15.11 27.46 -11.65
CA MET A 419 15.10 26.89 -13.00
C MET A 419 14.85 27.93 -14.10
N ARG A 420 14.12 29.04 -13.86
CA ARG A 420 14.07 30.17 -14.82
C ARG A 420 15.40 30.93 -14.93
N LYS A 421 16.13 31.09 -13.82
CA LYS A 421 17.47 31.72 -13.83
C LYS A 421 18.48 30.83 -14.55
N ALA A 422 18.48 29.53 -14.26
CA ALA A 422 19.27 28.53 -14.96
C ALA A 422 18.87 28.43 -16.44
N MET A 423 17.57 28.37 -16.77
CA MET A 423 17.10 28.35 -18.16
C MET A 423 17.41 29.64 -18.93
N LYS A 424 17.48 30.82 -18.30
CA LYS A 424 17.97 32.04 -18.98
C LYS A 424 19.46 31.96 -19.32
N ILE A 425 20.27 31.38 -18.44
CA ILE A 425 21.71 31.18 -18.65
C ILE A 425 21.96 30.07 -19.67
N ILE A 426 21.18 29.00 -19.60
CA ILE A 426 21.25 27.85 -20.50
C ILE A 426 20.68 28.20 -21.88
N ALA A 427 19.56 28.91 -21.99
CA ALA A 427 19.00 29.34 -23.28
C ALA A 427 19.92 30.33 -24.01
N ASN A 428 20.65 31.20 -23.29
CA ASN A 428 21.68 32.04 -23.90
C ASN A 428 22.93 31.27 -24.33
N THR A 429 23.20 30.11 -23.72
CA THR A 429 24.35 29.25 -24.06
C THR A 429 24.01 28.22 -25.14
N ILE A 430 22.76 27.72 -25.19
CA ILE A 430 22.28 26.67 -26.10
C ILE A 430 21.92 27.21 -27.50
N LEU A 431 21.64 28.50 -27.65
CA LEU A 431 21.30 29.11 -28.94
C LEU A 431 22.48 29.18 -29.94
N HIS A 432 23.64 28.58 -29.63
CA HIS A 432 24.80 28.59 -30.51
C HIS A 432 25.28 27.24 -31.06
N VAL A 433 24.75 26.10 -30.62
CA VAL A 433 25.15 24.81 -31.23
C VAL A 433 24.01 23.80 -31.21
N THR A 434 23.35 23.63 -32.35
CA THR A 434 22.33 22.60 -32.58
C THR A 434 22.94 21.20 -32.56
N GLY A 435 22.73 20.46 -31.45
CA GLY A 435 23.07 19.04 -31.35
C GLY A 435 22.78 18.35 -30.00
N LEU A 436 21.97 18.94 -29.10
CA LEU A 436 22.02 18.60 -27.66
C LEU A 436 20.65 18.34 -27.00
N PHE A 437 19.82 17.46 -27.56
CA PHE A 437 18.61 17.00 -26.85
C PHE A 437 18.90 15.92 -25.78
N LEU A 438 20.02 15.19 -25.90
CA LEU A 438 20.44 14.16 -24.94
C LEU A 438 21.33 14.71 -23.82
N ILE A 439 22.11 15.77 -24.09
CA ILE A 439 23.06 16.31 -23.12
C ILE A 439 22.38 17.23 -22.09
N ALA A 440 21.33 17.97 -22.47
CA ALA A 440 20.56 18.76 -21.50
C ALA A 440 19.96 17.90 -20.38
N ASN A 441 19.54 16.67 -20.71
CA ASN A 441 18.91 15.75 -19.76
C ASN A 441 19.95 15.13 -18.81
N THR A 442 21.11 14.75 -19.32
CA THR A 442 22.24 14.21 -18.53
C THR A 442 22.89 15.29 -17.65
N ILE A 443 23.01 16.52 -18.14
CA ILE A 443 23.55 17.64 -17.36
C ILE A 443 22.58 18.03 -16.23
N ASN A 444 21.26 18.05 -16.46
CA ASN A 444 20.31 18.35 -15.39
C ASN A 444 20.38 17.31 -14.27
N MET A 445 20.44 16.01 -14.60
CA MET A 445 20.65 14.96 -13.61
C MET A 445 21.97 15.13 -12.87
N ALA A 446 23.06 15.48 -13.58
CA ALA A 446 24.38 15.68 -12.97
C ALA A 446 24.48 16.93 -12.08
N VAL A 447 23.67 17.96 -12.33
CA VAL A 447 23.74 19.25 -11.63
C VAL A 447 22.68 19.38 -10.53
N THR A 448 21.51 18.78 -10.72
CA THR A 448 20.35 18.94 -9.83
C THR A 448 19.90 17.64 -9.16
N GLY A 449 20.37 16.49 -9.63
CA GLY A 449 19.84 15.19 -9.23
C GLY A 449 18.57 14.76 -9.99
N ASP A 450 17.93 15.66 -10.75
CA ASP A 450 16.61 15.45 -11.34
C ASP A 450 16.58 15.45 -12.89
N TRP A 451 15.55 14.83 -13.48
CA TRP A 451 15.35 14.75 -14.93
C TRP A 451 14.44 15.87 -15.49
N PHE A 452 14.70 16.32 -16.74
CA PHE A 452 14.26 17.62 -17.30
C PHE A 452 12.78 17.72 -17.77
N PHE A 453 12.02 16.62 -17.86
CA PHE A 453 10.77 16.59 -18.63
C PHE A 453 9.45 16.61 -17.82
N PHE A 454 9.28 17.41 -16.76
CA PHE A 454 7.94 17.60 -16.13
C PHE A 454 7.76 19.00 -15.51
N ASN A 455 7.37 20.01 -16.32
CA ASN A 455 7.33 21.43 -15.90
C ASN A 455 5.93 22.01 -15.58
N LYS A 456 4.90 21.16 -15.50
CA LYS A 456 3.97 21.28 -14.37
C LYS A 456 4.52 20.30 -13.35
N THR A 457 4.88 20.74 -12.14
CA THR A 457 5.29 19.79 -11.11
C THR A 457 4.13 18.82 -10.97
N ARG A 458 4.39 17.53 -11.16
CA ARG A 458 3.38 16.49 -11.03
C ARG A 458 2.61 16.64 -9.71
N SER A 459 3.29 17.10 -8.66
CA SER A 459 2.77 17.56 -7.37
C SER A 459 1.65 18.61 -7.46
N ALA A 460 1.75 19.61 -8.34
CA ALA A 460 0.68 20.59 -8.55
C ALA A 460 -0.52 19.99 -9.30
N GLN A 461 -0.30 19.14 -10.31
CA GLN A 461 -1.40 18.43 -10.99
C GLN A 461 -2.16 17.52 -10.01
N VAL A 462 -1.41 16.95 -9.09
CA VAL A 462 -1.88 16.09 -8.01
C VAL A 462 -2.75 16.84 -7.01
N VAL A 463 -2.29 17.98 -6.50
CA VAL A 463 -3.08 18.77 -5.55
C VAL A 463 -4.36 19.25 -6.23
N ASN A 464 -4.29 19.62 -7.51
CA ASN A 464 -5.47 19.96 -8.29
C ASN A 464 -6.42 18.77 -8.48
N ALA A 465 -5.92 17.55 -8.70
CA ALA A 465 -6.75 16.34 -8.83
C ALA A 465 -7.43 15.99 -7.49
N ALA A 466 -6.68 15.98 -6.39
CA ALA A 466 -7.21 15.75 -5.04
C ALA A 466 -8.25 16.83 -4.66
N SER A 467 -7.97 18.10 -4.98
CA SER A 467 -8.92 19.21 -4.79
C SER A 467 -10.20 19.02 -5.61
N SER A 468 -10.10 18.56 -6.86
CA SER A 468 -11.29 18.25 -7.67
C SER A 468 -12.12 17.12 -7.06
N GLU A 469 -11.48 16.10 -6.51
CA GLU A 469 -12.14 14.99 -5.81
C GLU A 469 -12.83 15.48 -4.53
N ILE A 470 -12.14 16.28 -3.70
CA ILE A 470 -12.69 16.92 -2.49
C ILE A 470 -13.94 17.74 -2.81
N LYS A 471 -13.88 18.59 -3.85
CA LYS A 471 -15.01 19.41 -4.31
C LYS A 471 -16.20 18.55 -4.75
N THR A 472 -15.90 17.43 -5.42
CA THR A 472 -16.92 16.48 -5.89
C THR A 472 -17.59 15.77 -4.73
N LEU A 473 -16.81 15.20 -3.81
CA LEU A 473 -17.31 14.50 -2.62
C LEU A 473 -18.22 15.39 -1.78
N ALA A 474 -17.78 16.62 -1.48
CA ALA A 474 -18.59 17.55 -0.69
C ALA A 474 -19.89 17.95 -1.41
N SER A 475 -19.84 18.17 -2.73
CA SER A 475 -21.01 18.57 -3.52
C SER A 475 -22.03 17.43 -3.69
N SER A 476 -21.58 16.22 -4.02
CA SER A 476 -22.45 15.07 -4.25
C SER A 476 -23.21 14.65 -3.01
N THR A 477 -22.57 14.77 -1.84
CA THR A 477 -23.17 14.45 -0.55
C THR A 477 -24.31 15.38 -0.22
N GLN A 478 -24.15 16.68 -0.44
CA GLN A 478 -25.21 17.65 -0.21
C GLN A 478 -26.36 17.52 -1.21
N ASP A 479 -26.07 17.21 -2.47
CA ASP A 479 -27.11 16.91 -3.46
C ASP A 479 -27.92 15.66 -3.08
N THR A 480 -27.29 14.68 -2.42
CA THR A 480 -27.95 13.47 -1.91
C THR A 480 -28.79 13.74 -0.66
N ILE A 481 -28.26 14.52 0.29
CA ILE A 481 -29.00 14.94 1.50
C ILE A 481 -30.24 15.75 1.11
N ALA A 482 -30.09 16.72 0.21
CA ALA A 482 -31.20 17.55 -0.27
C ALA A 482 -32.31 16.73 -0.94
N LYS A 483 -31.95 15.76 -1.81
CA LYS A 483 -32.91 14.83 -2.41
C LYS A 483 -33.66 14.00 -1.36
N ASN A 484 -32.95 13.49 -0.36
CA ASN A 484 -33.56 12.70 0.70
C ASN A 484 -34.48 13.53 1.60
N GLN A 485 -34.17 14.81 1.82
CA GLN A 485 -35.05 15.75 2.52
C GLN A 485 -36.31 16.06 1.70
N ASP A 486 -36.18 16.34 0.40
CA ASP A 486 -37.32 16.58 -0.51
C ASP A 486 -38.27 15.37 -0.57
N ILE A 487 -37.73 14.14 -0.62
CA ILE A 487 -38.54 12.91 -0.55
C ILE A 487 -39.28 12.81 0.79
N LYS A 488 -38.61 13.08 1.92
CA LYS A 488 -39.25 13.03 3.25
C LYS A 488 -40.36 14.07 3.39
N THR A 489 -40.14 15.30 2.91
CA THR A 489 -41.15 16.37 2.93
C THR A 489 -42.35 16.00 2.06
N LYS A 490 -42.13 15.50 0.83
CA LYS A 490 -43.21 15.01 -0.03
C LYS A 490 -44.01 13.87 0.61
N TYR A 491 -43.35 12.93 1.27
CA TYR A 491 -44.03 11.84 1.99
C TYR A 491 -44.83 12.35 3.19
N GLN A 492 -44.33 13.32 3.95
CA GLN A 492 -45.05 13.91 5.08
C GLN A 492 -46.27 14.72 4.64
N ASP A 493 -46.15 15.46 3.54
CA ASP A 493 -47.27 16.21 2.95
C ASP A 493 -48.35 15.25 2.41
N THR A 494 -47.94 14.11 1.82
CA THR A 494 -48.88 13.08 1.34
C THR A 494 -49.63 12.39 2.50
N ILE A 495 -48.97 12.18 3.66
CA ILE A 495 -49.62 11.62 4.86
C ILE A 495 -50.57 12.62 5.51
N HIS A 496 -50.30 13.93 5.41
CA HIS A 496 -51.22 14.96 5.90
C HIS A 496 -52.45 15.16 5.00
N ASP A 497 -52.35 14.90 3.70
CA ASP A 497 -53.48 14.96 2.76
C ASP A 497 -54.38 13.70 2.77
N GLU A 498 -53.90 12.56 3.29
CA GLU A 498 -54.70 11.33 3.43
C GLU A 498 -55.52 11.24 4.73
N VAL A 499 -55.36 12.17 5.68
CA VAL A 499 -56.23 12.25 6.87
C VAL A 499 -57.27 13.34 6.66
N ARG A 500 -58.36 13.03 5.93
CA ARG A 500 -59.57 13.86 5.95
C ARG A 500 -60.27 13.72 7.31
N PRO A 501 -60.66 14.83 7.97
CA PRO A 501 -61.41 14.78 9.22
C PRO A 501 -62.77 14.07 9.14
N ASP A 502 -63.27 13.80 7.93
CA ASP A 502 -64.61 13.24 7.70
C ASP A 502 -64.66 11.70 7.86
N ASP A 503 -63.53 11.00 7.84
CA ASP A 503 -63.50 9.53 7.99
C ASP A 503 -63.43 9.04 9.46
N LEU A 504 -63.39 9.97 10.43
CA LEU A 504 -63.41 9.65 11.86
C LEU A 504 -64.80 9.70 12.51
N GLN A 505 -65.87 10.04 11.77
CA GLN A 505 -67.23 10.04 12.32
C GLN A 505 -68.04 8.75 12.05
N GLU A 506 -67.55 7.79 11.26
CA GLU A 506 -68.33 6.57 10.93
C GLU A 506 -67.94 5.29 11.71
N GLN A 507 -66.99 5.36 12.67
CA GLN A 507 -66.59 4.20 13.50
C GLN A 507 -67.07 4.22 14.96
N GLN A 508 -67.81 5.23 15.42
CA GLN A 508 -68.41 5.23 16.77
C GLN A 508 -69.84 4.66 16.86
N GLY A 509 -70.41 4.17 15.75
CA GLY A 509 -71.82 3.72 15.68
C GLY A 509 -72.09 2.22 15.81
N LYS A 510 -71.09 1.35 16.07
CA LYS A 510 -71.30 -0.11 16.19
C LYS A 510 -70.48 -0.75 17.30
N SER A 511 -70.83 -0.47 18.55
CA SER A 511 -70.51 -1.37 19.65
C SER A 511 -71.54 -1.23 20.78
N ASN A 512 -72.73 -1.77 20.54
CA ASN A 512 -73.68 -2.15 21.59
C ASN A 512 -74.35 -3.45 21.15
N LYS A 513 -73.76 -4.58 21.55
CA LYS A 513 -74.39 -5.89 21.80
C LYS A 513 -73.32 -6.92 22.14
N LEU A 514 -72.99 -7.01 23.42
CA LEU A 514 -73.03 -8.22 24.26
C LEU A 514 -72.58 -7.87 25.67
#